data_AF-A0A2A4M039-F1
#
_entry.id   AF-A0A2A4M039-F1
#
_cell.length_a   1.000
_cell.length_b   1.000
_cell.length_c   1.000
_cell.angle_alpha   90.00
_cell.angle_beta   90.00
_cell.angle_gamma   90.00
#
_symmetry.space_group_name_H-M   'P 1'
#
loop_
_entity.id
_entity.type
_entity.pdbx_description
1 polymer ?
#
loop_
_entity_poly.entity_id
_entity_poly.type
_entity_poly.pdbx_seq_one_letter_code
_entity_poly.pdbx_strand_id
1 'polypeptide(L)'
;MAAEEKAPKKKAPKKKAAKKTGAAPKYPRHAISKVLRIPEAIFAQNAGQQCTDRESAPFVGVAYNGPYQVELSSAIKFGLIHRPKPGHVAATELANKIIRPQDPQDKIDGLREATLMAPDISSVYQHYRGENLPDTQFFNNALTDKFKIPTDKVAEFTEIFIATLKTAELLEEHNGKQRVLDVSQKLAPEGTSDNTIKKMGKAAKVDSNDSCFVIMPFADPIGSYYKSIYETAIQTAGMKAVRADNDIFATGKVMDQIWKGINDAKVLVAELTNKNPNVYYELGLAHAMQKPVVLVSSNEDDVPFDLQHIRVIYYDVSDPFWGEKLIKKVAENILSALNNPEEAIFKSAPA
;
A
#
# COMPACT_ATOMS: atom_id res chain seq x y z
N MET A 1 82.41 -10.84 34.42
CA MET A 1 81.25 -9.93 34.54
C MET A 1 80.56 -9.89 33.18
N ALA A 2 79.54 -10.71 32.97
CA ALA A 2 78.75 -10.73 31.74
C ALA A 2 77.37 -10.15 32.07
N ALA A 3 76.97 -9.11 31.35
CA ALA A 3 75.67 -8.48 31.46
C ALA A 3 74.68 -9.24 30.55
N GLU A 4 73.55 -9.67 31.12
CA GLU A 4 72.47 -10.34 30.42
C GLU A 4 71.37 -9.33 30.11
N GLU A 5 71.11 -9.11 28.82
CA GLU A 5 70.19 -8.13 28.27
C GLU A 5 68.74 -8.66 28.30
N LYS A 6 67.82 -7.97 28.99
CA LYS A 6 66.40 -8.36 29.08
C LYS A 6 65.61 -7.90 27.84
N ALA A 7 65.06 -8.86 27.10
CA ALA A 7 64.16 -8.65 25.97
C ALA A 7 62.77 -8.05 26.37
N PRO A 8 62.11 -7.26 25.49
CA PRO A 8 60.85 -6.59 25.80
C PRO A 8 59.62 -7.52 25.64
N LYS A 9 58.69 -7.47 26.60
CA LYS A 9 57.41 -8.21 26.57
C LYS A 9 56.46 -7.67 25.49
N LYS A 10 56.11 -8.51 24.50
CA LYS A 10 55.05 -8.24 23.52
C LYS A 10 53.67 -8.19 24.20
N LYS A 11 52.91 -7.10 24.03
CA LYS A 11 51.49 -6.99 24.44
C LYS A 11 50.62 -7.84 23.52
N ALA A 12 49.75 -8.66 24.11
CA ALA A 12 48.76 -9.45 23.38
C ALA A 12 47.74 -8.55 22.65
N PRO A 13 47.28 -8.94 21.44
CA PRO A 13 46.32 -8.14 20.69
C PRO A 13 44.94 -8.20 21.36
N LYS A 14 44.36 -7.02 21.66
CA LYS A 14 42.96 -6.92 22.09
C LYS A 14 42.05 -7.46 20.98
N LYS A 15 41.29 -8.51 21.27
CA LYS A 15 40.21 -8.99 20.39
C LYS A 15 39.22 -7.85 20.16
N LYS A 16 39.17 -7.32 18.94
CA LYS A 16 38.08 -6.44 18.50
C LYS A 16 36.80 -7.27 18.50
N ALA A 17 35.81 -6.89 19.31
CA ALA A 17 34.49 -7.46 19.23
C ALA A 17 33.95 -7.26 17.80
N ALA A 18 33.53 -8.36 17.16
CA ALA A 18 32.93 -8.32 15.84
C ALA A 18 31.65 -7.48 15.92
N LYS A 19 31.62 -6.35 15.21
CA LYS A 19 30.40 -5.56 15.00
C LYS A 19 29.44 -6.46 14.22
N LYS A 20 28.40 -6.98 14.87
CA LYS A 20 27.27 -7.60 14.16
C LYS A 20 26.66 -6.51 13.28
N THR A 21 26.96 -6.53 11.98
CA THR A 21 26.28 -5.72 10.98
C THR A 21 24.91 -6.38 10.73
N GLY A 22 24.00 -6.22 11.69
CA GLY A 22 22.59 -6.49 11.45
C GLY A 22 22.09 -5.51 10.39
N ALA A 23 21.24 -5.97 9.48
CA ALA A 23 20.55 -5.10 8.54
C ALA A 23 19.88 -3.94 9.29
N ALA A 24 19.88 -2.75 8.69
CA ALA A 24 19.24 -1.59 9.30
C ALA A 24 17.75 -1.92 9.59
N PRO A 25 17.22 -1.58 10.79
CA PRO A 25 15.83 -1.84 11.12
C PRO A 25 14.89 -1.24 10.07
N LYS A 26 13.87 -2.00 9.65
CA LYS A 26 12.88 -1.57 8.66
C LYS A 26 11.85 -0.60 9.23
N TYR A 27 11.78 -0.47 10.55
CA TYR A 27 10.91 0.49 11.25
C TYR A 27 11.63 1.80 11.67
N PRO A 28 10.88 2.90 11.85
CA PRO A 28 11.36 4.13 12.47
C PRO A 28 11.83 3.90 13.92
N ARG A 29 12.96 4.47 14.32
CA ARG A 29 13.54 4.37 15.67
C ARG A 29 13.04 5.47 16.62
N HIS A 30 12.06 6.25 16.17
CA HIS A 30 11.46 7.38 16.87
C HIS A 30 9.99 7.44 16.46
N ALA A 31 9.10 7.91 17.33
CA ALA A 31 7.69 8.12 16.98
C ALA A 31 7.50 9.36 16.07
N ILE A 32 6.36 9.44 15.37
CA ILE A 32 6.01 10.56 14.48
C ILE A 32 6.15 11.92 15.18
N SER A 33 5.61 12.03 16.40
CA SER A 33 5.66 13.25 17.21
C SER A 33 7.08 13.76 17.45
N LYS A 34 8.08 12.88 17.51
CA LYS A 34 9.48 13.27 17.68
C LYS A 34 10.07 13.80 16.37
N VAL A 35 9.79 13.14 15.25
CA VAL A 35 10.50 13.40 13.98
C VAL A 35 9.91 14.53 13.16
N LEU A 36 8.66 14.95 13.42
CA LEU A 36 8.01 16.08 12.75
C LEU A 36 8.79 17.40 12.90
N ARG A 37 9.59 17.52 13.97
CA ARG A 37 10.46 18.68 14.17
C ARG A 37 11.44 18.91 13.02
N ILE A 38 11.82 17.86 12.26
CA ILE A 38 12.76 17.97 11.13
C ILE A 38 12.12 18.72 9.94
N PRO A 39 11.01 18.24 9.34
CA PRO A 39 10.36 18.99 8.26
C PRO A 39 9.85 20.35 8.73
N GLU A 40 9.39 20.51 9.99
CA GLU A 40 9.03 21.82 10.56
C GLU A 40 10.20 22.80 10.51
N ALA A 41 11.40 22.35 10.90
CA ALA A 41 12.58 23.20 10.91
C ALA A 41 13.12 23.48 9.50
N ILE A 42 13.09 22.50 8.58
CA ILE A 42 13.43 22.74 7.17
C ILE A 42 12.46 23.75 6.54
N PHE A 43 11.17 23.67 6.90
CA PHE A 43 10.18 24.65 6.48
C PHE A 43 10.49 26.04 7.03
N ALA A 44 10.72 26.16 8.34
CA ALA A 44 11.01 27.43 8.98
C ALA A 44 12.29 28.10 8.46
N GLN A 45 13.34 27.32 8.17
CA GLN A 45 14.66 27.84 7.80
C GLN A 45 14.87 28.01 6.30
N ASN A 46 14.18 27.20 5.47
CA ASN A 46 14.42 27.15 4.02
C ASN A 46 13.13 26.97 3.19
N ALA A 47 11.97 27.35 3.73
CA ALA A 47 10.67 27.23 3.07
C ALA A 47 10.36 25.82 2.52
N GLY A 48 10.92 24.77 3.13
CA GLY A 48 10.71 23.38 2.74
C GLY A 48 11.64 22.89 1.61
N GLN A 49 12.47 23.78 1.06
CA GLN A 49 13.40 23.45 -0.03
C GLN A 49 14.49 22.49 0.43
N GLN A 50 15.06 21.76 -0.52
CA GLN A 50 16.11 20.79 -0.24
C GLN A 50 17.32 21.43 0.46
N CYS A 51 17.87 20.73 1.45
CA CYS A 51 19.14 21.05 2.09
C CYS A 51 19.97 19.78 2.25
N THR A 52 21.25 19.91 2.61
CA THR A 52 22.09 18.75 2.92
C THR A 52 21.71 18.13 4.27
N ASP A 53 22.00 16.84 4.44
CA ASP A 53 21.81 16.14 5.73
C ASP A 53 22.52 16.86 6.90
N ARG A 54 23.65 17.53 6.61
CA ARG A 54 24.43 18.29 7.61
C ARG A 54 23.78 19.62 7.98
N GLU A 55 23.18 20.30 7.02
CA GLU A 55 22.47 21.57 7.24
C GLU A 55 21.15 21.36 7.98
N SER A 56 20.48 20.22 7.78
CA SER A 56 19.21 19.95 8.45
C SER A 56 19.35 19.75 9.97
N ALA A 57 20.52 19.34 10.47
CA ALA A 57 20.77 19.14 11.90
C ALA A 57 20.68 20.43 12.73
N PRO A 58 21.43 21.51 12.41
CA PRO A 58 21.33 22.78 13.14
C PRO A 58 19.95 23.43 13.03
N PHE A 59 19.16 23.14 11.98
CA PHE A 59 17.78 23.63 11.89
C PHE A 59 16.92 23.17 13.08
N VAL A 60 17.17 21.95 13.59
CA VAL A 60 16.49 21.41 14.80
C VAL A 60 17.31 21.57 16.08
N GLY A 61 18.34 22.43 16.06
CA GLY A 61 19.16 22.77 17.22
C GLY A 61 20.14 21.69 17.68
N VAL A 62 20.58 20.79 16.80
CA VAL A 62 21.54 19.72 17.15
C VAL A 62 22.72 19.65 16.18
N ALA A 63 23.81 19.01 16.61
CA ALA A 63 24.94 18.71 15.74
C ALA A 63 24.65 17.50 14.85
N TYR A 64 25.19 17.49 13.63
CA TYR A 64 25.09 16.35 12.74
C TYR A 64 25.94 15.17 13.25
N ASN A 65 25.29 14.16 13.83
CA ASN A 65 25.93 12.99 14.43
C ASN A 65 25.10 11.71 14.21
N GLY A 66 25.59 10.58 14.72
CA GLY A 66 24.90 9.27 14.59
C GLY A 66 23.44 9.29 15.08
N PRO A 67 23.14 9.79 16.30
CA PRO A 67 21.75 9.94 16.78
C PRO A 67 20.85 10.73 15.83
N TYR A 68 21.31 11.88 15.32
CA TYR A 68 20.53 12.68 14.38
C TYR A 68 20.32 11.96 13.04
N GLN A 69 21.32 11.24 12.53
CA GLN A 69 21.15 10.42 11.32
C GLN A 69 20.06 9.35 11.48
N VAL A 70 19.92 8.78 12.69
CA VAL A 70 18.85 7.83 13.01
C VAL A 70 17.49 8.53 13.07
N GLU A 71 17.42 9.74 13.66
CA GLU A 71 16.20 10.58 13.66
C GLU A 71 15.76 10.93 12.24
N LEU A 72 16.70 11.35 11.38
CA LEU A 72 16.47 11.65 9.97
C LEU A 72 16.01 10.40 9.20
N SER A 73 16.60 9.24 9.48
CA SER A 73 16.15 7.96 8.90
C SER A 73 14.72 7.61 9.34
N SER A 74 14.34 7.88 10.59
CA SER A 74 12.96 7.71 11.05
C SER A 74 11.99 8.62 10.29
N ALA A 75 12.33 9.91 10.12
CA ALA A 75 11.51 10.86 9.37
C ALA A 75 11.28 10.41 7.92
N ILE A 76 12.32 9.88 7.27
CA ILE A 76 12.23 9.31 5.91
C ILE A 76 11.29 8.10 5.87
N LYS A 77 11.37 7.20 6.86
CA LYS A 77 10.50 6.01 6.91
C LYS A 77 9.02 6.35 7.11
N PHE A 78 8.70 7.46 7.77
CA PHE A 78 7.33 7.98 7.86
C PHE A 78 6.90 8.77 6.61
N GLY A 79 7.74 8.89 5.57
CA GLY A 79 7.42 9.66 4.38
C GLY A 79 7.37 11.18 4.59
N LEU A 80 7.85 11.69 5.73
CA LEU A 80 7.85 13.12 6.06
C LEU A 80 9.00 13.88 5.39
N ILE A 81 10.07 13.16 5.07
CA ILE A 81 11.26 13.67 4.40
C ILE A 81 11.59 12.71 3.25
N HIS A 82 11.98 13.24 2.10
CA HIS A 82 12.50 12.42 1.00
C HIS A 82 13.91 12.85 0.61
N ARG A 83 14.62 11.97 -0.12
CA ARG A 83 15.96 12.25 -0.65
C ARG A 83 15.86 12.58 -2.15
N PRO A 84 15.89 13.88 -2.53
CA PRO A 84 15.88 14.24 -3.96
C PRO A 84 17.19 13.83 -4.66
N LYS A 85 18.31 13.83 -3.94
CA LYS A 85 19.63 13.36 -4.40
C LYS A 85 20.48 12.89 -3.22
N PRO A 86 21.57 12.12 -3.45
CA PRO A 86 22.43 11.65 -2.37
C PRO A 86 22.90 12.77 -1.43
N GLY A 87 22.78 12.53 -0.13
CA GLY A 87 23.20 13.48 0.93
C GLY A 87 22.33 14.73 1.08
N HIS A 88 21.17 14.79 0.40
CA HIS A 88 20.21 15.88 0.53
C HIS A 88 18.85 15.36 0.96
N VAL A 89 18.10 16.22 1.63
CA VAL A 89 16.76 15.96 2.16
C VAL A 89 15.84 17.16 1.92
N ALA A 90 14.56 16.88 1.70
CA ALA A 90 13.52 17.89 1.57
C ALA A 90 12.23 17.42 2.27
N ALA A 91 11.41 18.37 2.73
CA ALA A 91 10.09 18.09 3.26
C ALA A 91 9.14 17.63 2.15
N THR A 92 8.33 16.61 2.42
CA THR A 92 7.34 16.09 1.46
C THR A 92 6.04 16.90 1.50
N GLU A 93 5.18 16.70 0.50
CA GLU A 93 3.81 17.21 0.53
C GLU A 93 3.02 16.66 1.73
N LEU A 94 3.25 15.40 2.10
CA LEU A 94 2.69 14.80 3.31
C LEU A 94 3.10 15.57 4.57
N ALA A 95 4.37 15.94 4.71
CA ALA A 95 4.80 16.77 5.82
C ALA A 95 4.15 18.16 5.80
N ASN A 96 4.00 18.77 4.62
CA ASN A 96 3.30 20.06 4.49
C ASN A 96 1.83 19.96 4.91
N LYS A 97 1.13 18.88 4.55
CA LYS A 97 -0.26 18.61 4.98
C LYS A 97 -0.38 18.57 6.51
N ILE A 98 0.60 17.99 7.19
CA ILE A 98 0.60 17.89 8.67
C ILE A 98 0.95 19.23 9.35
N ILE A 99 1.96 19.93 8.82
CA ILE A 99 2.54 21.12 9.46
C ILE A 99 1.73 22.38 9.13
N ARG A 100 1.15 22.43 7.93
CA ARG A 100 0.39 23.57 7.40
C ARG A 100 -0.98 23.12 6.87
N PRO A 101 -1.83 22.54 7.75
CA PRO A 101 -3.15 22.07 7.35
C PRO A 101 -3.97 23.22 6.75
N GLN A 102 -4.68 22.94 5.66
CA GLN A 102 -5.65 23.84 5.04
C GLN A 102 -7.08 23.46 5.45
N ASP A 103 -7.29 22.20 5.82
CA ASP A 103 -8.55 21.65 6.35
C ASP A 103 -8.38 21.18 7.81
N PRO A 104 -9.42 21.25 8.66
CA PRO A 104 -9.40 20.66 10.00
C PRO A 104 -8.93 19.19 10.08
N GLN A 105 -9.16 18.38 9.03
CA GLN A 105 -8.73 16.97 9.00
C GLN A 105 -7.31 16.76 8.46
N ASP A 106 -6.73 17.73 7.76
CA ASP A 106 -5.44 17.55 7.07
C ASP A 106 -4.34 17.02 7.98
N LYS A 107 -4.25 17.60 9.19
CA LYS A 107 -3.24 17.20 10.16
C LYS A 107 -3.41 15.74 10.58
N ILE A 108 -4.62 15.34 10.94
CA ILE A 108 -4.86 14.00 11.45
C ILE A 108 -4.74 12.95 10.33
N ASP A 109 -5.22 13.27 9.14
CA ASP A 109 -5.10 12.40 7.97
C ASP A 109 -3.66 12.23 7.55
N GLY A 110 -2.87 13.31 7.55
CA GLY A 110 -1.43 13.23 7.28
C GLY A 110 -0.68 12.41 8.33
N LEU A 111 -1.02 12.52 9.62
CA LEU A 111 -0.40 11.70 10.67
C LEU A 111 -0.70 10.20 10.48
N ARG A 112 -1.92 9.87 10.06
CA ARG A 112 -2.32 8.48 9.78
C ARG A 112 -1.68 7.95 8.51
N GLU A 113 -1.61 8.75 7.45
CA GLU A 113 -0.89 8.41 6.22
C GLU A 113 0.61 8.18 6.50
N ALA A 114 1.25 9.05 7.29
CA ALA A 114 2.63 8.87 7.73
C ALA A 114 2.82 7.56 8.51
N THR A 115 1.86 7.19 9.37
CA THR A 115 1.88 5.90 10.10
C THR A 115 1.89 4.71 9.13
N LEU A 116 1.11 4.79 8.04
CA LEU A 116 1.02 3.75 7.03
C LEU A 116 2.24 3.68 6.10
N MET A 117 2.97 4.78 5.93
CA MET A 117 4.24 4.82 5.18
C MET A 117 5.37 4.03 5.88
N ALA A 118 5.31 3.90 7.22
CA ALA A 118 6.35 3.22 8.00
C ALA A 118 6.21 1.69 7.91
N PRO A 119 7.17 0.92 7.34
CA PRO A 119 6.95 -0.48 6.93
C PRO A 119 6.46 -1.44 8.02
N ASP A 120 7.25 -1.68 9.07
CA ASP A 120 6.85 -2.67 10.09
C ASP A 120 5.73 -2.10 11.00
N ILE A 121 5.66 -0.78 11.20
CA ILE A 121 4.55 -0.13 11.93
C ILE A 121 3.24 -0.35 11.18
N SER A 122 3.22 -0.08 9.89
CA SER A 122 2.07 -0.27 9.00
C SER A 122 1.62 -1.73 9.00
N SER A 123 2.57 -2.67 8.90
CA SER A 123 2.28 -4.10 8.94
C SER A 123 1.59 -4.52 10.25
N VAL A 124 2.07 -4.03 11.40
CA VAL A 124 1.48 -4.32 12.72
C VAL A 124 0.12 -3.63 12.86
N TYR A 125 -0.01 -2.36 12.45
CA TYR A 125 -1.27 -1.63 12.46
C TYR A 125 -2.34 -2.34 11.62
N GLN A 126 -2.02 -2.71 10.37
CA GLN A 126 -2.95 -3.39 9.47
C GLN A 126 -3.41 -4.74 10.02
N HIS A 127 -2.57 -5.45 10.77
CA HIS A 127 -2.97 -6.71 11.38
C HIS A 127 -3.98 -6.52 12.52
N TYR A 128 -3.85 -5.45 13.30
CA TYR A 128 -4.67 -5.21 14.49
C TYR A 128 -5.77 -4.18 14.28
N ARG A 129 -5.86 -3.50 13.13
CA ARG A 129 -6.91 -2.51 12.85
C ARG A 129 -8.30 -3.13 13.06
N GLY A 130 -9.16 -2.43 13.79
CA GLY A 130 -10.49 -2.91 14.17
C GLY A 130 -10.51 -3.82 15.41
N GLU A 131 -9.35 -4.31 15.87
CA GLU A 131 -9.21 -5.26 16.98
C GLU A 131 -8.63 -4.61 18.24
N ASN A 132 -8.79 -5.28 19.38
CA ASN A 132 -8.07 -4.94 20.61
C ASN A 132 -6.63 -5.44 20.51
N LEU A 133 -5.67 -4.61 20.95
CA LEU A 133 -4.30 -5.07 21.16
C LEU A 133 -4.30 -6.20 22.21
N PRO A 134 -3.56 -7.29 21.95
CA PRO A 134 -3.37 -8.35 22.93
C PRO A 134 -2.67 -7.82 24.19
N ASP A 135 -2.75 -8.59 25.28
CA ASP A 135 -1.97 -8.29 26.47
C ASP A 135 -0.47 -8.31 26.15
N THR A 136 0.33 -7.53 26.89
CA THR A 136 1.74 -7.22 26.58
C THR A 136 2.58 -8.43 26.19
N GLN A 137 2.45 -9.56 26.89
CA GLN A 137 3.20 -10.77 26.60
C GLN A 137 2.85 -11.35 25.22
N PHE A 138 1.56 -11.45 24.89
CA PHE A 138 1.10 -11.97 23.60
C PHE A 138 1.45 -11.04 22.45
N PHE A 139 1.32 -9.72 22.66
CA PHE A 139 1.72 -8.73 21.67
C PHE A 139 3.22 -8.82 21.36
N ASN A 140 4.06 -8.90 22.40
CA ASN A 140 5.52 -9.03 22.24
C ASN A 140 5.93 -10.32 21.53
N ASN A 141 5.25 -11.44 21.82
CA ASN A 141 5.46 -12.71 21.11
C ASN A 141 5.07 -12.58 19.63
N ALA A 142 3.92 -11.99 19.33
CA ALA A 142 3.48 -11.76 17.95
C ALA A 142 4.47 -10.87 17.16
N LEU A 143 4.99 -9.81 17.78
CA LEU A 143 6.02 -8.95 17.17
C LEU A 143 7.26 -9.75 16.75
N THR A 144 7.68 -10.71 17.56
CA THR A 144 8.85 -11.56 17.25
C THR A 144 8.50 -12.63 16.21
N ASP A 145 7.43 -13.40 16.46
CA ASP A 145 7.13 -14.61 15.71
C ASP A 145 6.55 -14.29 14.33
N LYS A 146 5.65 -13.31 14.25
CA LYS A 146 4.94 -12.95 13.02
C LYS A 146 5.63 -11.82 12.27
N PHE A 147 5.93 -10.73 12.96
CA PHE A 147 6.49 -9.51 12.34
C PHE A 147 8.01 -9.50 12.28
N LYS A 148 8.67 -10.52 12.83
CA LYS A 148 10.13 -10.72 12.79
C LYS A 148 10.90 -9.54 13.40
N ILE A 149 10.30 -8.83 14.35
CA ILE A 149 10.99 -7.82 15.16
C ILE A 149 11.98 -8.56 16.08
N PRO A 150 13.29 -8.21 16.06
CA PRO A 150 14.27 -8.85 16.93
C PRO A 150 13.89 -8.72 18.40
N THR A 151 14.07 -9.80 19.18
CA THR A 151 13.66 -9.85 20.60
C THR A 151 14.26 -8.71 21.44
N ASP A 152 15.51 -8.30 21.15
CA ASP A 152 16.18 -7.18 21.83
C ASP A 152 15.63 -5.79 21.44
N LYS A 153 14.75 -5.73 20.44
CA LYS A 153 14.12 -4.52 19.90
C LYS A 153 12.64 -4.41 20.18
N VAL A 154 11.99 -5.47 20.67
CA VAL A 154 10.55 -5.51 20.90
C VAL A 154 10.08 -4.38 21.82
N ALA A 155 10.74 -4.17 22.96
CA ALA A 155 10.34 -3.12 23.91
C ALA A 155 10.37 -1.72 23.27
N GLU A 156 11.44 -1.41 22.54
CA GLU A 156 11.61 -0.14 21.84
C GLU A 156 10.58 0.01 20.70
N PHE A 157 10.34 -1.05 19.92
CA PHE A 157 9.34 -1.06 18.87
C PHE A 157 7.93 -0.79 19.44
N THR A 158 7.56 -1.48 20.52
CA THR A 158 6.25 -1.32 21.17
C THR A 158 6.04 0.12 21.64
N GLU A 159 7.06 0.74 22.27
CA GLU A 159 6.99 2.14 22.69
C GLU A 159 6.75 3.08 21.50
N ILE A 160 7.53 2.91 20.42
CA ILE A 160 7.41 3.74 19.21
C ILE A 160 6.06 3.52 18.53
N PHE A 161 5.61 2.27 18.42
CA PHE A 161 4.34 1.90 17.81
C PHE A 161 3.18 2.56 18.56
N ILE A 162 3.07 2.35 19.88
CA ILE A 162 2.00 2.93 20.68
C ILE A 162 2.02 4.47 20.64
N ALA A 163 3.20 5.09 20.76
CA ALA A 163 3.33 6.54 20.68
C ALA A 163 2.92 7.09 19.30
N THR A 164 3.26 6.38 18.23
CA THR A 164 2.89 6.72 16.85
C THR A 164 1.37 6.65 16.68
N LEU A 165 0.74 5.53 17.05
CA LEU A 165 -0.70 5.36 16.89
C LEU A 165 -1.49 6.35 17.75
N LYS A 166 -1.04 6.65 18.96
CA LYS A 166 -1.65 7.70 19.80
C LYS A 166 -1.56 9.07 19.12
N THR A 167 -0.41 9.40 18.54
CA THR A 167 -0.21 10.68 17.83
C THR A 167 -1.15 10.79 16.63
N ALA A 168 -1.42 9.69 15.93
CA ALA A 168 -2.30 9.63 14.77
C ALA A 168 -3.79 9.37 15.11
N GLU A 169 -4.16 9.41 16.39
CA GLU A 169 -5.51 9.07 16.89
C GLU A 169 -6.03 7.76 16.29
N LEU A 170 -5.20 6.71 16.36
CA LEU A 170 -5.48 5.34 15.91
C LEU A 170 -5.70 4.37 17.06
N LEU A 171 -5.71 4.86 18.30
CA LEU A 171 -5.95 4.07 19.50
C LEU A 171 -7.06 4.70 20.33
N GLU A 172 -8.02 3.87 20.74
CA GLU A 172 -9.02 4.22 21.74
C GLU A 172 -8.95 3.24 22.92
N GLU A 173 -9.50 3.64 24.06
CA GLU A 173 -9.68 2.74 25.19
C GLU A 173 -11.08 2.14 25.16
N HIS A 174 -11.15 0.81 25.14
CA HIS A 174 -12.41 0.07 25.08
C HIS A 174 -12.34 -1.11 26.06
N ASN A 175 -13.20 -1.08 27.09
CA ASN A 175 -13.24 -2.08 28.17
C ASN A 175 -11.88 -2.32 28.85
N GLY A 176 -11.11 -1.25 29.11
CA GLY A 176 -9.79 -1.32 29.74
C GLY A 176 -8.69 -1.90 28.85
N LYS A 177 -8.96 -2.12 27.55
CA LYS A 177 -7.97 -2.52 26.54
C LYS A 177 -7.80 -1.42 25.51
N GLN A 178 -6.62 -1.37 24.89
CA GLN A 178 -6.36 -0.47 23.78
C GLN A 178 -6.89 -1.09 22.48
N ARG A 179 -7.85 -0.44 21.84
CA ARG A 179 -8.39 -0.84 20.54
C ARG A 179 -7.74 -0.04 19.44
N VAL A 180 -7.31 -0.72 18.38
CA VAL A 180 -6.78 -0.05 17.17
C VAL A 180 -7.96 0.32 16.28
N LEU A 181 -8.09 1.60 15.98
CA LEU A 181 -9.15 2.10 15.12
C LEU A 181 -8.91 1.72 13.67
N ASP A 182 -9.96 1.31 12.97
CA ASP A 182 -9.92 1.17 11.52
C ASP A 182 -10.38 2.46 10.84
N VAL A 183 -9.40 3.24 10.40
CA VAL A 183 -9.62 4.47 9.63
C VAL A 183 -9.21 4.30 8.16
N SER A 184 -8.89 3.07 7.74
CA SER A 184 -8.48 2.81 6.35
C SER A 184 -9.60 3.04 5.35
N GLN A 185 -10.87 3.01 5.79
CA GLN A 185 -12.01 3.43 4.98
C GLN A 185 -12.15 4.95 4.82
N LYS A 186 -11.48 5.77 5.64
CA LYS A 186 -11.53 7.24 5.59
C LYS A 186 -10.23 7.91 5.10
N LEU A 187 -9.15 7.15 4.96
CA LEU A 187 -7.83 7.66 4.53
C LEU A 187 -7.48 7.34 3.07
N ALA A 188 -8.37 6.67 2.34
CA ALA A 188 -8.45 6.93 0.91
C ALA A 188 -8.72 8.44 0.77
N PRO A 189 -8.04 9.17 -0.12
CA PRO A 189 -8.23 10.61 -0.25
C PRO A 189 -9.70 10.93 -0.55
N GLU A 190 -10.47 11.25 0.50
CA GLU A 190 -11.78 11.85 0.41
C GLU A 190 -11.56 13.28 -0.08
N GLY A 191 -11.77 13.50 -1.37
CA GLY A 191 -11.74 14.83 -1.96
C GLY A 191 -11.72 14.84 -3.48
N THR A 192 -11.08 13.84 -4.11
CA THR A 192 -10.96 13.82 -5.58
C THR A 192 -11.47 12.54 -6.24
N SER A 193 -11.16 11.34 -5.73
CA SER A 193 -11.58 10.10 -6.41
C SER A 193 -13.06 9.79 -6.28
N ASP A 194 -13.65 9.99 -5.11
CA ASP A 194 -15.04 9.58 -4.88
C ASP A 194 -16.04 10.47 -5.63
N ASN A 195 -15.74 11.78 -5.72
CA ASN A 195 -16.46 12.71 -6.60
C ASN A 195 -16.21 12.42 -8.08
N THR A 196 -15.00 12.00 -8.45
CA THR A 196 -14.68 11.65 -9.85
C THR A 196 -15.39 10.39 -10.28
N ILE A 197 -15.37 9.32 -9.49
CA ILE A 197 -16.08 8.07 -9.75
C ILE A 197 -17.59 8.32 -9.80
N LYS A 198 -18.15 9.09 -8.84
CA LYS A 198 -19.58 9.47 -8.89
C LYS A 198 -19.93 10.29 -10.14
N LYS A 199 -19.06 11.20 -10.57
CA LYS A 199 -19.26 11.99 -11.80
C LYS A 199 -19.15 11.12 -13.05
N MET A 200 -18.19 10.22 -13.12
CA MET A 200 -18.00 9.26 -14.21
C MET A 200 -19.17 8.27 -14.29
N GLY A 201 -19.68 7.80 -13.16
CA GLY A 201 -20.85 6.91 -13.08
C GLY A 201 -22.12 7.58 -13.59
N LYS A 202 -22.34 8.85 -13.23
CA LYS A 202 -23.43 9.65 -13.80
C LYS A 202 -23.28 9.85 -15.31
N ALA A 203 -22.07 10.12 -15.80
CA ALA A 203 -21.81 10.26 -17.24
C ALA A 203 -22.06 8.95 -18.01
N ALA A 204 -21.63 7.83 -17.43
CA ALA A 204 -21.78 6.48 -17.98
C ALA A 204 -23.22 5.93 -17.89
N LYS A 205 -24.14 6.65 -17.23
CA LYS A 205 -25.54 6.22 -17.01
C LYS A 205 -25.65 4.82 -16.40
N VAL A 206 -24.80 4.54 -15.42
CA VAL A 206 -24.81 3.26 -14.69
C VAL A 206 -26.02 3.19 -13.75
N ASP A 207 -26.73 2.07 -13.79
CA ASP A 207 -27.81 1.70 -12.87
C ASP A 207 -27.35 0.57 -11.93
N SER A 208 -27.88 0.53 -10.71
CA SER A 208 -27.58 -0.51 -9.72
C SER A 208 -27.92 -1.94 -10.17
N ASN A 209 -28.81 -2.11 -11.17
CA ASN A 209 -29.13 -3.40 -11.76
C ASN A 209 -28.16 -3.82 -12.87
N ASP A 210 -27.32 -2.91 -13.35
CA ASP A 210 -26.32 -3.24 -14.35
C ASP A 210 -25.26 -4.16 -13.74
N SER A 211 -24.86 -5.19 -14.48
CA SER A 211 -23.88 -6.16 -14.02
C SER A 211 -22.52 -5.99 -14.71
N CYS A 212 -21.47 -6.24 -13.94
CA CYS A 212 -20.12 -6.44 -14.43
C CYS A 212 -19.71 -7.89 -14.18
N PHE A 213 -19.33 -8.61 -15.24
CA PHE A 213 -18.92 -10.01 -15.14
C PHE A 213 -17.41 -10.13 -14.97
N VAL A 214 -16.97 -10.93 -14.00
CA VAL A 214 -15.56 -11.12 -13.67
C VAL A 214 -15.08 -12.48 -14.20
N ILE A 215 -14.18 -12.42 -15.18
CA ILE A 215 -13.47 -13.55 -15.75
C ILE A 215 -12.13 -13.67 -15.01
N MET A 216 -11.98 -14.67 -14.15
CA MET A 216 -10.76 -14.81 -13.33
C MET A 216 -10.45 -16.26 -12.95
N PRO A 217 -9.19 -16.56 -12.61
CA PRO A 217 -8.84 -17.84 -11.98
C PRO A 217 -9.56 -18.03 -10.64
N PHE A 218 -10.09 -19.23 -10.39
CA PHE A 218 -10.72 -19.57 -9.11
C PHE A 218 -9.72 -19.96 -8.02
N ALA A 219 -8.53 -20.43 -8.41
CA ALA A 219 -7.53 -20.91 -7.47
C ALA A 219 -6.87 -19.74 -6.72
N ASP A 220 -6.58 -19.97 -5.44
CA ASP A 220 -5.80 -19.04 -4.65
C ASP A 220 -4.36 -18.91 -5.17
N PRO A 221 -3.73 -17.74 -5.00
CA PRO A 221 -4.22 -16.58 -4.26
C PRO A 221 -5.22 -15.70 -5.02
N ILE A 222 -5.31 -15.82 -6.36
CA ILE A 222 -6.09 -14.91 -7.20
C ILE A 222 -7.60 -15.05 -6.93
N GLY A 223 -8.10 -16.27 -6.73
CA GLY A 223 -9.50 -16.54 -6.40
C GLY A 223 -10.01 -15.73 -5.21
N SER A 224 -9.18 -15.58 -4.16
CA SER A 224 -9.49 -14.77 -2.98
C SER A 224 -9.69 -13.28 -3.27
N TYR A 225 -9.13 -12.76 -4.36
CA TYR A 225 -9.22 -11.34 -4.73
C TYR A 225 -10.61 -10.95 -5.24
N TYR A 226 -11.47 -11.91 -5.59
CA TYR A 226 -12.82 -11.61 -6.04
C TYR A 226 -13.58 -10.72 -5.07
N LYS A 227 -13.73 -11.17 -3.82
CA LYS A 227 -14.53 -10.46 -2.81
C LYS A 227 -13.86 -9.16 -2.35
N SER A 228 -12.55 -9.22 -2.10
CA SER A 228 -11.80 -8.11 -1.51
C SER A 228 -11.44 -7.01 -2.50
N ILE A 229 -11.31 -7.33 -3.80
CA ILE A 229 -10.85 -6.41 -4.84
C ILE A 229 -11.94 -6.18 -5.88
N TYR A 230 -12.27 -7.18 -6.69
CA TYR A 230 -13.10 -6.97 -7.88
C TYR A 230 -14.55 -6.65 -7.54
N GLU A 231 -15.16 -7.37 -6.60
CA GLU A 231 -16.51 -7.09 -6.12
C GLU A 231 -16.59 -5.68 -5.52
N THR A 232 -15.60 -5.30 -4.70
CA THR A 232 -15.53 -3.96 -4.11
C THR A 232 -15.37 -2.87 -5.17
N ALA A 233 -14.52 -3.09 -6.18
CA ALA A 233 -14.32 -2.15 -7.29
C ALA A 233 -15.59 -1.95 -8.14
N ILE A 234 -16.27 -3.05 -8.46
CA ILE A 234 -17.50 -3.02 -9.26
C ILE A 234 -18.63 -2.33 -8.50
N GLN A 235 -18.78 -2.62 -7.20
CA GLN A 235 -19.74 -1.93 -6.35
C GLN A 235 -19.41 -0.43 -6.21
N THR A 236 -18.12 -0.08 -6.14
CA THR A 236 -17.66 1.32 -6.15
C THR A 236 -18.02 2.03 -7.46
N ALA A 237 -18.01 1.30 -8.59
CA ALA A 237 -18.51 1.81 -9.87
C ALA A 237 -20.06 1.85 -9.97
N GLY A 238 -20.79 1.41 -8.94
CA GLY A 238 -22.24 1.45 -8.88
C GLY A 238 -22.96 0.28 -9.55
N MET A 239 -22.26 -0.84 -9.81
CA MET A 239 -22.79 -2.01 -10.52
C MET A 239 -22.86 -3.25 -9.63
N LYS A 240 -23.59 -4.27 -10.09
CA LYS A 240 -23.60 -5.61 -9.49
C LYS A 240 -22.43 -6.45 -10.01
N ALA A 241 -21.59 -6.95 -9.11
CA ALA A 241 -20.54 -7.91 -9.46
C ALA A 241 -21.14 -9.31 -9.69
N VAL A 242 -20.70 -9.96 -10.76
CA VAL A 242 -21.08 -11.34 -11.08
C VAL A 242 -19.80 -12.13 -11.39
N ARG A 243 -19.65 -13.31 -10.77
CA ARG A 243 -18.64 -14.30 -11.12
C ARG A 243 -19.33 -15.63 -11.37
N ALA A 244 -18.81 -16.40 -12.31
CA ALA A 244 -19.45 -17.61 -12.78
C ALA A 244 -19.81 -18.59 -11.65
N ASP A 245 -19.04 -18.64 -10.56
CA ASP A 245 -19.22 -19.58 -9.43
C ASP A 245 -20.29 -19.22 -8.40
N ASN A 246 -20.64 -17.94 -8.25
CA ASN A 246 -21.64 -17.52 -7.26
C ASN A 246 -23.06 -18.02 -7.59
N ASP A 247 -23.33 -18.38 -8.85
CA ASP A 247 -24.63 -18.86 -9.35
C ASP A 247 -24.61 -20.32 -9.90
N ILE A 248 -23.52 -21.09 -9.70
CA ILE A 248 -23.37 -22.49 -10.21
C ILE A 248 -24.41 -23.48 -9.63
N PHE A 249 -25.21 -23.07 -8.65
CA PHE A 249 -26.34 -23.89 -8.17
C PHE A 249 -27.50 -24.00 -9.18
N ALA A 250 -27.46 -23.28 -10.31
CA ALA A 250 -28.42 -23.45 -11.40
C ALA A 250 -28.11 -24.71 -12.24
N THR A 251 -29.12 -25.52 -12.53
CA THR A 251 -29.05 -26.66 -13.46
C THR A 251 -28.73 -26.19 -14.89
N GLY A 252 -27.65 -26.68 -15.51
CA GLY A 252 -27.28 -26.36 -16.90
C GLY A 252 -25.82 -26.68 -17.24
N LYS A 253 -25.41 -26.54 -18.52
CA LYS A 253 -24.00 -26.66 -18.89
C LYS A 253 -23.25 -25.42 -18.42
N VAL A 254 -22.09 -25.58 -17.79
CA VAL A 254 -21.23 -24.49 -17.28
C VAL A 254 -21.00 -23.41 -18.34
N MET A 255 -20.80 -23.82 -19.60
CA MET A 255 -20.59 -22.89 -20.71
C MET A 255 -21.81 -22.04 -21.06
N ASP A 256 -23.03 -22.54 -20.88
CA ASP A 256 -24.25 -21.77 -21.14
C ASP A 256 -24.41 -20.65 -20.08
N GLN A 257 -23.99 -20.92 -18.84
CA GLN A 257 -23.99 -19.95 -17.75
C GLN A 257 -22.93 -18.86 -17.95
N ILE A 258 -21.73 -19.25 -18.37
CA ILE A 258 -20.65 -18.32 -18.74
C ILE A 258 -21.12 -17.43 -19.89
N TRP A 259 -21.66 -18.03 -20.96
CA TRP A 259 -22.18 -17.29 -22.11
C TRP A 259 -23.25 -16.28 -21.69
N LYS A 260 -24.22 -16.73 -20.87
CA LYS A 260 -25.26 -15.85 -20.33
C LYS A 260 -24.66 -14.72 -19.48
N GLY A 261 -23.71 -15.02 -18.60
CA GLY A 261 -23.04 -14.03 -17.76
C GLY A 261 -22.32 -12.96 -18.58
N ILE A 262 -21.59 -13.36 -19.62
CA ILE A 262 -20.93 -12.44 -20.57
C ILE A 262 -21.98 -11.62 -21.33
N ASN A 263 -23.06 -12.25 -21.80
CA ASN A 263 -24.10 -11.61 -22.58
C ASN A 263 -24.89 -10.56 -21.78
N ASP A 264 -25.23 -10.88 -20.53
CA ASP A 264 -26.09 -10.05 -19.68
C ASP A 264 -25.29 -8.89 -19.06
N ALA A 265 -23.97 -9.01 -18.97
CA ALA A 265 -23.12 -7.95 -18.44
C ALA A 265 -22.97 -6.75 -19.40
N LYS A 266 -22.96 -5.55 -18.82
CA LYS A 266 -22.64 -4.31 -19.56
C LYS A 266 -21.15 -4.17 -19.84
N VAL A 267 -20.31 -4.69 -18.95
CA VAL A 267 -18.85 -4.62 -19.01
C VAL A 267 -18.26 -5.84 -18.30
N LEU A 268 -17.03 -6.20 -18.64
CA LEU A 268 -16.32 -7.30 -18.02
C LEU A 268 -14.99 -6.86 -17.45
N VAL A 269 -14.50 -7.62 -16.46
CA VAL A 269 -13.12 -7.55 -15.97
C VAL A 269 -12.48 -8.90 -16.20
N ALA A 270 -11.29 -8.92 -16.81
CA ALA A 270 -10.53 -10.15 -17.06
C ALA A 270 -9.17 -10.12 -16.35
N GLU A 271 -8.94 -11.10 -15.47
CA GLU A 271 -7.71 -11.24 -14.69
C GLU A 271 -6.76 -12.25 -15.35
N LEU A 272 -5.68 -11.75 -15.94
CA LEU A 272 -4.80 -12.50 -16.84
C LEU A 272 -3.57 -13.10 -16.14
N THR A 273 -3.35 -12.82 -14.86
CA THR A 273 -2.20 -13.33 -14.09
C THR A 273 -2.13 -14.86 -14.14
N ASN A 274 -0.91 -15.38 -14.30
CA ASN A 274 -0.57 -16.80 -14.47
C ASN A 274 -1.11 -17.46 -15.75
N LYS A 275 -1.52 -16.67 -16.75
CA LYS A 275 -1.91 -17.17 -18.09
C LYS A 275 -2.98 -18.27 -18.08
N ASN A 276 -4.03 -18.10 -17.28
CA ASN A 276 -5.07 -19.12 -17.18
C ASN A 276 -5.80 -19.34 -18.53
N PRO A 277 -5.76 -20.55 -19.14
CA PRO A 277 -6.38 -20.79 -20.44
C PRO A 277 -7.89 -20.56 -20.47
N ASN A 278 -8.60 -20.81 -19.36
CA ASN A 278 -10.04 -20.62 -19.29
C ASN A 278 -10.39 -19.13 -19.34
N VAL A 279 -9.61 -18.29 -18.66
CA VAL A 279 -9.77 -16.83 -18.72
C VAL A 279 -9.61 -16.35 -20.15
N TYR A 280 -8.61 -16.82 -20.90
CA TYR A 280 -8.44 -16.43 -22.30
C TYR A 280 -9.57 -16.91 -23.20
N TYR A 281 -10.09 -18.11 -22.96
CA TYR A 281 -11.22 -18.63 -23.70
C TYR A 281 -12.48 -17.75 -23.50
N GLU A 282 -12.81 -17.43 -22.25
CA GLU A 282 -13.93 -16.56 -21.90
C GLU A 282 -13.72 -15.11 -22.40
N LEU A 283 -12.50 -14.60 -22.33
CA LEU A 283 -12.13 -13.31 -22.90
C LEU A 283 -12.33 -13.27 -24.41
N GLY A 284 -11.92 -14.33 -25.11
CA GLY A 284 -12.15 -14.47 -26.55
C GLY A 284 -13.63 -14.45 -26.91
N LEU A 285 -14.48 -15.12 -26.11
CA LEU A 285 -15.94 -15.06 -26.25
C LEU A 285 -16.47 -13.64 -26.04
N ALA A 286 -16.02 -12.95 -24.99
CA ALA A 286 -16.42 -11.56 -24.72
C ALA A 286 -16.04 -10.61 -25.86
N HIS A 287 -14.84 -10.75 -26.41
CA HIS A 287 -14.39 -9.98 -27.58
C HIS A 287 -15.21 -10.29 -28.84
N ALA A 288 -15.51 -11.57 -29.10
CA ALA A 288 -16.35 -11.96 -30.23
C ALA A 288 -17.77 -11.37 -30.13
N MET A 289 -18.26 -11.20 -28.90
CA MET A 289 -19.55 -10.55 -28.60
C MET A 289 -19.46 -9.02 -28.52
N GLN A 290 -18.29 -8.43 -28.84
CA GLN A 290 -18.03 -6.99 -28.80
C GLN A 290 -18.36 -6.36 -27.44
N LYS A 291 -18.12 -7.10 -26.36
CA LYS A 291 -18.31 -6.57 -25.01
C LYS A 291 -17.08 -5.76 -24.58
N PRO A 292 -17.26 -4.63 -23.88
CA PRO A 292 -16.14 -3.89 -23.33
C PRO A 292 -15.50 -4.67 -22.18
N VAL A 293 -14.17 -4.82 -22.21
CA VAL A 293 -13.43 -5.58 -21.19
C VAL A 293 -12.30 -4.75 -20.60
N VAL A 294 -12.23 -4.70 -19.27
CA VAL A 294 -11.10 -4.15 -18.51
C VAL A 294 -10.12 -5.29 -18.23
N LEU A 295 -8.90 -5.19 -18.77
CA LEU A 295 -7.86 -6.18 -18.57
C LEU A 295 -7.01 -5.86 -17.35
N VAL A 296 -6.71 -6.87 -16.54
CA VAL A 296 -5.91 -6.76 -15.32
C VAL A 296 -4.85 -7.87 -15.32
N SER A 297 -3.64 -7.57 -14.87
CA SER A 297 -2.59 -8.56 -14.66
C SER A 297 -1.57 -8.09 -13.62
N SER A 298 -0.89 -9.02 -12.95
CA SER A 298 0.18 -8.69 -12.02
C SER A 298 1.51 -8.37 -12.71
N ASN A 299 1.64 -8.70 -13.99
CA ASN A 299 2.88 -8.51 -14.76
C ASN A 299 2.60 -8.52 -16.27
N GLU A 300 3.53 -7.96 -17.05
CA GLU A 300 3.40 -7.87 -18.51
C GLU A 300 3.65 -9.20 -19.22
N ASP A 301 4.51 -10.07 -18.67
CA ASP A 301 4.86 -11.36 -19.26
C ASP A 301 3.66 -12.30 -19.37
N ASP A 302 2.66 -12.11 -18.50
CA ASP A 302 1.41 -12.84 -18.51
C ASP A 302 0.46 -12.41 -19.62
N VAL A 303 0.64 -11.23 -20.22
CA VAL A 303 -0.26 -10.70 -21.25
C VAL A 303 0.24 -11.10 -22.65
N PRO A 304 -0.54 -11.90 -23.43
CA PRO A 304 -0.22 -12.24 -24.81
C PRO A 304 -0.06 -11.00 -25.68
N PHE A 305 0.84 -11.06 -26.67
CA PHE A 305 1.11 -9.95 -27.60
C PHE A 305 -0.16 -9.38 -28.25
N ASP A 306 -1.12 -10.25 -28.60
CA ASP A 306 -2.40 -9.86 -29.18
C ASP A 306 -3.27 -9.00 -28.25
N LEU A 307 -2.97 -8.94 -26.94
CA LEU A 307 -3.71 -8.12 -25.96
C LEU A 307 -2.91 -6.89 -25.50
N GLN A 308 -1.61 -6.80 -25.80
CA GLN A 308 -0.74 -5.72 -25.31
C GLN A 308 -1.10 -4.33 -25.87
N HIS A 309 -1.79 -4.27 -27.01
CA HIS A 309 -2.29 -3.02 -27.57
C HIS A 309 -3.56 -2.50 -26.89
N ILE A 310 -4.18 -3.33 -26.04
CA ILE A 310 -5.29 -2.96 -25.18
C ILE A 310 -4.73 -2.50 -23.85
N ARG A 311 -5.36 -1.49 -23.25
CA ARG A 311 -4.98 -1.00 -21.94
C ARG A 311 -5.13 -2.11 -20.88
N VAL A 312 -4.01 -2.49 -20.27
CA VAL A 312 -3.99 -3.42 -19.13
C VAL A 312 -3.68 -2.66 -17.84
N ILE A 313 -4.40 -3.00 -16.78
CA ILE A 313 -4.11 -2.52 -15.43
C ILE A 313 -3.12 -3.47 -14.78
N TYR A 314 -1.91 -2.96 -14.53
CA TYR A 314 -0.90 -3.70 -13.78
C TYR A 314 -0.96 -3.42 -12.26
N TYR A 315 -0.80 -4.48 -11.46
CA TYR A 315 -0.68 -4.41 -10.00
C TYR A 315 0.54 -5.20 -9.51
N ASP A 316 1.15 -4.75 -8.41
CA ASP A 316 2.33 -5.39 -7.82
C ASP A 316 2.02 -5.74 -6.36
N VAL A 317 1.92 -7.03 -6.06
CA VAL A 317 1.58 -7.51 -4.70
C VAL A 317 2.65 -7.18 -3.65
N SER A 318 3.85 -6.75 -4.07
CA SER A 318 4.89 -6.27 -3.16
C SER A 318 4.63 -4.86 -2.62
N ASP A 319 3.77 -4.08 -3.29
CA ASP A 319 3.31 -2.77 -2.83
C ASP A 319 2.22 -2.96 -1.74
N PRO A 320 2.42 -2.51 -0.49
CA PRO A 320 1.44 -2.69 0.58
C PRO A 320 0.03 -2.13 0.30
N PHE A 321 -0.10 -1.21 -0.66
CA PHE A 321 -1.36 -0.57 -1.05
C PHE A 321 -1.89 -1.08 -2.40
N TRP A 322 -1.34 -2.16 -2.95
CA TRP A 322 -1.69 -2.66 -4.27
C TRP A 322 -3.19 -2.92 -4.42
N GLY A 323 -3.84 -3.46 -3.39
CA GLY A 323 -5.26 -3.78 -3.40
C GLY A 323 -6.15 -2.54 -3.54
N GLU A 324 -5.92 -1.52 -2.70
CA GLU A 324 -6.66 -0.25 -2.75
C GLU A 324 -6.44 0.49 -4.08
N LYS A 325 -5.20 0.51 -4.56
CA LYS A 325 -4.86 1.08 -5.87
C LYS A 325 -5.56 0.33 -6.99
N LEU A 326 -5.60 -1.01 -6.93
CA LEU A 326 -6.25 -1.84 -7.93
C LEU A 326 -7.76 -1.64 -7.93
N ILE A 327 -8.40 -1.62 -6.76
CA ILE A 327 -9.85 -1.33 -6.61
C ILE A 327 -10.20 -0.04 -7.34
N LYS A 328 -9.47 1.03 -7.04
CA LYS A 328 -9.71 2.35 -7.65
C LYS A 328 -9.50 2.33 -9.16
N LYS A 329 -8.37 1.78 -9.63
CA LYS A 329 -8.07 1.70 -11.07
C LYS A 329 -9.14 0.89 -11.81
N VAL A 330 -9.58 -0.24 -11.27
CA VAL A 330 -10.62 -1.07 -11.89
C VAL A 330 -11.94 -0.30 -11.95
N ALA A 331 -12.38 0.33 -10.86
CA ALA A 331 -13.61 1.13 -10.85
C ALA A 331 -13.59 2.27 -11.89
N GLU A 332 -12.49 3.02 -11.97
CA GLU A 332 -12.31 4.09 -12.95
C GLU A 332 -12.33 3.55 -14.40
N ASN A 333 -11.67 2.42 -14.66
CA ASN A 333 -11.61 1.85 -16.01
C ASN A 333 -12.93 1.18 -16.41
N ILE A 334 -13.71 0.62 -15.48
CA ILE A 334 -15.08 0.16 -15.74
C ILE A 334 -15.91 1.33 -16.27
N LEU A 335 -15.92 2.44 -15.55
CA LEU A 335 -16.68 3.63 -15.92
C LEU A 335 -16.16 4.28 -17.21
N SER A 336 -14.84 4.24 -17.44
CA SER A 336 -14.23 4.71 -18.68
C SER A 336 -14.64 3.84 -19.88
N ALA A 337 -14.61 2.52 -19.73
CA ALA A 337 -14.99 1.57 -20.77
C ALA A 337 -16.48 1.67 -21.13
N LEU A 338 -17.34 2.04 -20.18
CA LEU A 338 -18.75 2.30 -20.46
C LEU A 338 -19.00 3.65 -21.16
N ASN A 339 -18.17 4.67 -20.89
CA ASN A 339 -18.28 5.96 -21.55
C ASN A 339 -17.67 5.95 -22.97
N ASN A 340 -16.57 5.23 -23.17
CA ASN A 340 -15.83 5.14 -24.44
C ASN A 340 -15.62 3.65 -24.82
N PRO A 341 -16.69 2.92 -25.15
CA PRO A 341 -16.62 1.48 -25.40
C PRO A 341 -15.69 1.12 -26.56
N GLU A 342 -15.50 2.01 -27.53
CA GLU A 342 -14.59 1.81 -28.66
C GLU A 342 -13.10 1.67 -28.28
N GLU A 343 -12.69 2.13 -27.10
CA GLU A 343 -11.32 1.95 -26.58
C GLU A 343 -11.15 0.59 -25.87
N ALA A 344 -12.27 -0.08 -25.56
CA ALA A 344 -12.32 -1.31 -24.77
C ALA A 344 -12.89 -2.51 -25.55
N ILE A 345 -13.19 -2.34 -26.84
CA ILE A 345 -13.76 -3.36 -27.74
C ILE A 345 -12.83 -3.58 -28.93
N PHE A 346 -12.62 -4.84 -29.30
CA PHE A 346 -12.01 -5.19 -30.59
C PHE A 346 -12.96 -4.79 -31.74
N LYS A 347 -12.58 -3.76 -32.50
CA LYS A 347 -13.33 -3.41 -33.72
C LYS A 347 -13.15 -4.51 -34.76
N SER A 348 -14.26 -5.12 -35.18
CA SER A 348 -14.29 -5.79 -36.48
C SER A 348 -14.06 -4.73 -37.56
N ALA A 349 -13.17 -5.00 -38.53
CA ALA A 349 -13.13 -4.17 -39.75
C ALA A 349 -14.55 -4.08 -40.32
N PRO A 350 -14.99 -2.90 -40.83
CA PRO A 350 -16.28 -2.82 -41.49
C PRO A 350 -16.32 -3.83 -42.64
N ALA A 351 -17.34 -4.68 -42.62
CA ALA A 351 -17.59 -5.69 -43.65
C ALA A 351 -17.89 -5.04 -45.02
#